data_AF-A0A1X2HXR0-F1
#
_entry.id   AF-A0A1X2HXR0-F1
#
_cell.length_a   1.000
_cell.length_b   1.000
_cell.length_c   1.000
_cell.angle_alpha   90.00
_cell.angle_beta   90.00
_cell.angle_gamma   90.00
#
_symmetry.space_group_name_H-M   'P 1'
#
loop_
_entity.id
_entity.type
_entity.pdbx_description
1 polymer ?
#
loop_
_entity_poly.entity_id
_entity_poly.type
_entity_poly.pdbx_seq_one_letter_code
_entity_poly.pdbx_strand_id
1 'polypeptide(L)'
;METNTNTPYTTELHLITVAKNEYATSLDERGFKPVFEYEINGQPILWDRETRDVFLTGIWKALGYTKVDVIKTIQCNPNVKTKKLRGGLLKIQGTWVPYQDARSLCLRAAWIIRHQLTPLFG
;
A
#
# COMPACT_ATOMS: atom_id res chain seq x y z
N MET A 1 20.66 8.95 8.61
CA MET A 1 20.45 9.64 7.32
C MET A 1 19.37 8.85 6.58
N GLU A 2 18.10 9.16 6.80
CA GLU A 2 17.01 8.48 6.10
C GLU A 2 16.98 9.01 4.67
N THR A 3 17.32 8.16 3.70
CA THR A 3 17.30 8.51 2.28
C THR A 3 15.85 8.70 1.84
N ASN A 4 15.44 9.98 1.79
CA ASN A 4 14.19 10.51 1.25
C ASN A 4 14.05 10.22 -0.25
N THR A 5 13.84 8.95 -0.62
CA THR A 5 13.52 8.60 -2.00
C THR A 5 12.14 7.97 -2.02
N ASN A 6 11.20 8.55 -2.77
CA ASN A 6 9.89 7.97 -3.04
C ASN A 6 9.98 6.75 -3.98
N THR A 7 11.18 6.21 -4.19
CA THR A 7 11.45 5.12 -5.10
C THR A 7 11.32 3.78 -4.39
N PRO A 8 10.89 2.72 -5.09
CA PRO A 8 10.92 1.37 -4.55
C PRO A 8 12.33 0.99 -4.13
N TYR A 9 12.46 0.27 -3.02
CA TYR A 9 13.74 -0.32 -2.64
C TYR A 9 14.01 -1.51 -3.57
N THR A 10 15.16 -1.50 -4.25
CA THR A 10 15.55 -2.57 -5.16
C THR A 10 16.82 -3.21 -4.62
N THR A 11 16.78 -4.53 -4.46
CA THR A 11 17.93 -5.37 -4.12
C THR A 11 17.98 -6.53 -5.09
N GLU A 12 19.18 -6.97 -5.46
CA GLU A 12 19.38 -8.11 -6.37
C GLU A 12 18.75 -9.41 -5.83
N LEU A 13 18.47 -9.48 -4.53
CA LEU A 13 17.81 -10.61 -3.88
C LEU A 13 16.30 -10.67 -4.14
N HIS A 14 15.69 -9.59 -4.64
CA HIS A 14 14.25 -9.50 -4.85
C HIS A 14 13.90 -9.52 -6.34
N LEU A 15 13.43 -10.66 -6.83
CA LEU A 15 12.93 -10.86 -8.20
C LEU A 15 11.60 -10.11 -8.49
N ILE A 16 11.14 -9.25 -7.58
CA ILE A 16 9.87 -8.53 -7.72
C ILE A 16 10.11 -7.28 -8.57
N THR A 17 9.55 -7.27 -9.78
CA THR A 17 9.57 -6.07 -10.63
C THR A 17 8.43 -5.15 -10.25
N VAL A 18 8.76 -3.92 -9.86
CA VAL A 18 7.78 -2.88 -9.52
C VAL A 18 7.46 -2.06 -10.77
N ALA A 19 6.20 -2.10 -11.20
CA ALA A 19 5.70 -1.30 -12.30
C ALA A 19 5.27 0.10 -11.85
N LYS A 20 5.28 1.05 -12.78
CA LYS A 20 4.73 2.41 -12.58
C LYS A 20 3.45 2.52 -13.39
N ASN A 21 2.34 2.80 -12.71
CA ASN A 21 1.03 2.96 -13.35
C ASN A 21 0.33 4.24 -12.88
N GLU A 22 -0.73 4.61 -13.61
CA GLU A 22 -1.57 5.76 -13.35
C GLU A 22 -3.02 5.36 -13.53
N TYR A 23 -3.83 5.62 -12.51
CA TYR A 23 -5.23 5.21 -12.50
C TYR A 23 -6.13 6.44 -12.41
N ALA A 24 -7.01 6.63 -13.39
CA ALA A 24 -7.98 7.72 -13.38
C ALA A 24 -8.92 7.58 -12.16
N THR A 25 -9.13 8.67 -11.45
CA THR A 25 -10.03 8.72 -10.29
C THR A 25 -10.50 10.15 -10.04
N SER A 26 -11.81 10.32 -9.85
CA SER A 26 -12.41 11.63 -9.49
C SER A 26 -12.25 11.97 -8.00
N LEU A 27 -11.78 11.04 -7.19
CA LEU A 27 -11.56 11.25 -5.75
C LEU A 27 -10.18 11.78 -5.39
N ASP A 28 -9.28 11.85 -6.36
CA ASP A 28 -7.98 12.48 -6.18
C ASP A 28 -8.04 13.86 -6.84
N GLU A 29 -7.54 14.91 -6.17
CA GLU A 29 -7.56 16.29 -6.69
C GLU A 29 -6.82 16.41 -8.04
N ARG A 30 -5.89 15.49 -8.30
CA ARG A 30 -5.13 15.39 -9.56
C ARG A 30 -5.95 14.81 -10.72
N GLY A 31 -7.11 14.21 -10.45
CA GLY A 31 -7.92 13.47 -11.45
C GLY A 31 -7.37 12.09 -11.83
N PHE A 32 -6.17 11.76 -11.36
CA PHE A 32 -5.54 10.45 -11.49
C PHE A 32 -4.68 10.15 -10.25
N LYS A 33 -4.38 8.87 -10.03
CA LYS A 33 -3.53 8.39 -8.94
C LYS A 33 -2.29 7.70 -9.52
N PRO A 34 -1.10 8.33 -9.45
CA PRO A 34 0.14 7.70 -9.85
C PRO A 34 0.59 6.71 -8.76
N VAL A 35 0.78 5.45 -9.14
CA VAL A 35 1.18 4.40 -8.19
C VAL A 35 2.40 3.64 -8.67
N PHE A 36 3.17 3.15 -7.71
CA PHE A 36 3.98 1.96 -7.91
C PHE A 36 3.12 0.74 -7.62
N GLU A 37 3.34 -0.34 -8.38
CA GLU A 37 2.62 -1.58 -8.19
C GLU A 37 3.45 -2.83 -8.42
N TYR A 38 3.12 -3.86 -7.64
CA TYR A 38 3.48 -5.25 -7.88
C TYR A 38 2.42 -6.13 -7.20
N GLU A 39 2.58 -7.44 -7.29
CA GLU A 39 1.63 -8.39 -6.70
C GLU A 39 2.31 -9.28 -5.65
N ILE A 40 1.58 -9.55 -4.56
CA ILE A 40 1.89 -10.58 -3.57
C ILE A 40 0.66 -11.46 -3.45
N ASN A 41 0.81 -12.78 -3.59
CA ASN A 41 -0.29 -13.74 -3.48
C ASN A 41 -1.52 -13.37 -4.35
N GLY A 42 -1.27 -12.82 -5.56
CA GLY A 42 -2.32 -12.37 -6.48
C GLY A 42 -3.11 -11.13 -5.99
N GLN A 43 -2.60 -10.41 -5.00
CA GLN A 43 -3.19 -9.16 -4.51
C GLN A 43 -2.27 -7.98 -4.85
N PRO A 44 -2.84 -6.85 -5.31
CA PRO A 44 -2.05 -5.70 -5.71
C PRO A 44 -1.48 -4.99 -4.48
N ILE A 45 -0.17 -4.76 -4.48
CA ILE A 45 0.53 -3.92 -3.52
C ILE A 45 0.81 -2.58 -4.18
N LEU A 46 0.17 -1.53 -3.69
CA LEU A 46 0.18 -0.21 -4.30
C LEU A 46 0.63 0.84 -3.30
N TRP A 47 1.39 1.83 -3.78
CA TRP A 47 1.62 3.07 -3.04
C TRP A 47 1.74 4.25 -3.99
N ASP A 48 1.27 5.40 -3.53
CA ASP A 48 1.26 6.63 -4.30
C ASP A 48 2.69 7.15 -4.48
N ARG A 49 3.06 7.51 -5.72
CA ARG A 49 4.42 7.98 -6.04
C ARG A 49 4.72 9.37 -5.49
N GLU A 50 3.69 10.15 -5.19
CA GLU A 50 3.81 11.54 -4.74
C GLU A 50 3.46 11.68 -3.26
N THR A 51 2.31 11.15 -2.82
CA THR A 51 1.85 11.30 -1.43
C THR A 51 2.43 10.26 -0.47
N ARG A 52 3.00 9.18 -1.01
CA ARG A 52 3.45 7.99 -0.26
C ARG A 52 2.35 7.27 0.51
N ASP A 53 1.08 7.56 0.24
CA ASP A 53 0.00 6.78 0.81
C ASP A 53 0.08 5.34 0.30
N VAL A 54 -0.05 4.37 1.19
CA VAL A 54 0.04 2.94 0.91
C VAL A 54 -1.36 2.35 0.89
N PHE A 55 -1.63 1.49 -0.08
CA PHE A 55 -2.88 0.76 -0.20
C PHE A 55 -2.94 -0.42 0.78
N LEU A 56 -3.35 -0.11 2.02
CA LEU A 56 -3.42 -1.07 3.13
C LEU A 56 -4.31 -2.27 2.82
N THR A 57 -5.42 -2.06 2.10
CA THR A 57 -6.35 -3.14 1.74
C THR A 57 -5.69 -4.22 0.90
N GLY A 58 -4.79 -3.86 -0.03
CA GLY A 58 -4.04 -4.82 -0.84
C GLY A 58 -3.14 -5.72 0.00
N ILE A 59 -2.38 -5.12 0.93
CA ILE A 59 -1.48 -5.83 1.85
C ILE A 59 -2.25 -6.81 2.75
N TRP A 60 -3.39 -6.38 3.31
CA TRP A 60 -4.19 -7.23 4.20
C TRP A 60 -4.80 -8.40 3.44
N LYS A 61 -5.30 -8.17 2.22
CA LYS A 61 -5.80 -9.25 1.37
C LYS A 61 -4.68 -10.24 1.00
N ALA A 62 -3.46 -9.75 0.78
CA ALA A 62 -2.30 -10.62 0.50
C ALA A 62 -1.95 -11.54 1.68
N LEU A 63 -2.28 -11.11 2.91
CA LEU A 63 -2.19 -11.92 4.14
C LEU A 63 -3.39 -12.86 4.35
N GLY A 64 -4.39 -12.84 3.46
CA GLY A 64 -5.62 -13.62 3.58
C GLY A 64 -6.70 -12.96 4.45
N TYR A 65 -6.52 -11.70 4.86
CA TYR A 65 -7.52 -10.97 5.64
C TYR A 65 -8.64 -10.41 4.78
N THR A 66 -9.82 -10.31 5.38
CA THR A 66 -11.01 -9.74 4.74
C THR A 66 -11.04 -8.22 4.84
N LYS A 67 -11.96 -7.60 4.08
CA LYS A 67 -12.25 -6.17 4.21
C LYS A 67 -12.69 -5.77 5.63
N VAL A 68 -13.38 -6.66 6.34
CA VAL A 68 -13.83 -6.41 7.72
C VAL A 68 -12.63 -6.33 8.67
N ASP A 69 -11.63 -7.17 8.47
CA ASP A 69 -10.41 -7.18 9.31
C ASP A 69 -9.58 -5.90 9.12
N VAL A 70 -9.55 -5.35 7.91
CA VAL A 70 -8.96 -4.03 7.65
C VAL A 70 -9.67 -2.95 8.47
N ILE A 71 -11.01 -2.94 8.49
CA ILE A 71 -11.79 -1.96 9.25
C ILE A 71 -11.52 -2.09 10.74
N LYS A 72 -11.52 -3.32 11.28
CA LYS A 72 -11.18 -3.58 12.68
C LYS A 72 -9.77 -3.11 13.02
N THR A 73 -8.80 -3.38 12.15
CA THR A 73 -7.41 -2.93 12.31
C THR A 73 -7.35 -1.40 12.45
N ILE A 74 -8.05 -0.65 11.60
CA ILE A 74 -8.11 0.80 11.68
C ILE A 74 -8.79 1.27 12.98
N GLN A 75 -9.90 0.63 13.37
CA GLN A 75 -10.60 0.97 14.61
C GLN A 75 -9.74 0.75 15.86
N CYS A 76 -8.91 -0.30 15.88
CA CYS A 76 -7.96 -0.57 16.97
C CYS A 76 -6.75 0.37 16.97
N ASN A 77 -6.54 1.18 15.93
CA ASN A 77 -5.40 2.09 15.81
C ASN A 77 -5.91 3.50 15.44
N PRO A 78 -6.59 4.22 16.36
CA PRO A 78 -7.27 5.49 16.06
C PRO A 78 -6.32 6.62 15.64
N ASN A 79 -5.03 6.50 15.94
CA ASN A 79 -4.01 7.46 15.54
C ASN A 79 -3.62 7.35 14.05
N VAL A 80 -3.98 6.25 13.39
CA VAL A 80 -3.69 6.02 11.98
C VAL A 80 -4.60 6.87 11.11
N LYS A 81 -4.02 7.75 10.30
CA LYS A 81 -4.80 8.57 9.37
C LYS A 81 -5.19 7.70 8.17
N THR A 82 -6.46 7.73 7.78
CA THR A 82 -6.94 6.93 6.65
C THR A 82 -7.64 7.77 5.59
N LYS A 83 -7.37 7.45 4.32
CA LYS A 83 -8.09 7.95 3.15
C LYS A 83 -8.84 6.78 2.52
N LYS A 84 -10.15 6.91 2.33
CA LYS A 84 -10.98 5.86 1.72
C LYS A 84 -11.26 6.23 0.27
N LEU A 85 -10.68 5.49 -0.66
CA LEU A 85 -10.97 5.63 -2.08
C LEU A 85 -12.18 4.74 -2.44
N ARG A 86 -13.25 5.36 -2.95
CA ARG A 86 -14.51 4.72 -3.35
C ARG A 86 -14.90 5.12 -4.78
N GLY A 87 -15.43 4.20 -5.58
CA GLY A 87 -15.75 4.50 -6.98
C GLY A 87 -14.49 4.54 -7.87
N GLY A 88 -14.68 4.60 -9.18
CA GLY A 88 -13.59 4.43 -10.15
C GLY A 88 -13.11 2.98 -10.29
N LEU A 89 -11.85 2.77 -10.66
CA LEU A 89 -11.29 1.44 -10.89
C LEU A 89 -11.20 0.61 -9.60
N LEU A 90 -11.76 -0.60 -9.61
CA LEU A 90 -11.81 -1.50 -8.44
C LEU A 90 -10.44 -1.81 -7.82
N LYS A 91 -9.37 -1.88 -8.63
CA LYS A 91 -8.01 -2.24 -8.18
C LYS A 91 -7.45 -1.29 -7.12
N ILE A 92 -7.80 0.01 -7.18
CA ILE A 92 -7.29 1.04 -6.27
C ILE A 92 -8.28 1.39 -5.14
N GLN A 93 -9.46 0.77 -5.11
CA GLN A 93 -10.50 1.06 -4.12
C GLN A 93 -10.22 0.41 -2.78
N GLY A 94 -10.37 1.19 -1.71
CA GLY A 94 -10.20 0.71 -0.34
C GLY A 94 -9.52 1.74 0.55
N THR A 95 -8.87 1.23 1.59
CA THR A 95 -8.20 2.06 2.61
C THR A 95 -6.75 2.31 2.21
N TRP A 96 -6.42 3.59 2.06
CA TRP A 96 -5.08 4.11 1.90
C TRP A 96 -4.64 4.77 3.21
N VAL A 97 -3.39 4.57 3.62
CA VAL A 97 -2.84 5.14 4.86
C VAL A 97 -1.44 5.69 4.61
N PRO A 98 -0.96 6.70 5.38
CA PRO A 98 0.40 7.20 5.26
C PRO A 98 1.45 6.10 5.40
N TYR A 99 2.55 6.24 4.68
CA TYR A 99 3.66 5.29 4.67
C TYR A 99 4.10 4.83 6.07
N GLN A 100 4.27 5.77 7.00
CA GLN A 100 4.74 5.51 8.36
C GLN A 100 3.72 4.67 9.15
N ASP A 101 2.43 4.97 8.99
CA ASP A 101 1.35 4.22 9.62
C ASP A 101 1.27 2.81 9.02
N ALA A 102 1.34 2.68 7.69
CA ALA A 102 1.36 1.39 7.00
C ALA A 102 2.53 0.52 7.46
N ARG A 103 3.74 1.11 7.54
CA ARG A 103 4.95 0.42 7.98
C ARG A 103 4.80 -0.07 9.42
N SER A 104 4.31 0.79 10.32
CA SER A 104 4.07 0.44 11.73
C SER A 104 3.07 -0.71 11.90
N LEU A 105 2.00 -0.71 11.10
CA LEU A 105 1.03 -1.81 11.09
C LEU A 105 1.64 -3.10 10.52
N CYS A 106 2.38 -3.01 9.41
CA CYS A 106 2.99 -4.18 8.75
C CYS A 106 4.10 -4.82 9.58
N LEU A 107 4.88 -4.04 10.33
CA LEU A 107 5.90 -4.57 11.24
C LEU A 107 5.31 -5.50 12.31
N ARG A 108 4.04 -5.26 12.71
CA ARG A 108 3.35 -6.08 13.72
C ARG A 108 2.58 -7.26 13.12
N ALA A 109 1.98 -7.07 11.95
CA ALA A 109 1.01 -8.02 11.39
C ALA A 109 1.50 -8.80 10.16
N ALA A 110 2.45 -8.26 9.39
CA ALA A 110 2.80 -8.76 8.07
C ALA A 110 4.06 -9.64 8.05
N TRP A 111 4.36 -10.35 9.16
CA TRP A 111 5.58 -11.17 9.28
C TRP A 111 5.72 -12.19 8.14
N ILE A 112 4.60 -12.80 7.70
CA ILE A 112 4.56 -13.86 6.69
C ILE A 112 5.05 -13.35 5.33
N ILE A 113 4.72 -12.11 4.95
CA ILE A 113 5.09 -11.51 3.66
C ILE A 113 6.17 -10.43 3.80
N ARG A 114 6.82 -10.32 4.97
CA ARG A 114 7.74 -9.21 5.30
C ARG A 114 8.83 -9.00 4.26
N HIS A 115 9.41 -10.09 3.76
CA HIS A 115 10.43 -10.03 2.73
C HIS A 115 9.83 -9.50 1.45
N GLN A 116 8.67 -9.99 1.02
CA GLN A 116 8.02 -9.53 -0.20
C GLN A 116 7.60 -8.03 -0.14
N LEU A 117 7.49 -7.45 1.05
CA LEU A 117 7.22 -6.02 1.26
C LEU A 117 8.47 -5.13 1.24
N THR A 118 9.67 -5.71 1.14
CA THR A 118 10.95 -4.97 1.02
C THR A 118 10.90 -3.88 -0.06
N PRO A 119 10.39 -4.12 -1.29
CA PRO A 119 10.32 -3.07 -2.30
C PRO A 119 9.52 -1.84 -1.90
N LEU A 120 8.55 -2.01 -1.00
CA LEU A 120 7.75 -0.91 -0.46
C LEU A 120 8.42 -0.24 0.74
N PHE A 121 8.94 -1.00 1.72
CA PHE A 121 9.35 -0.47 3.02
C PHE A 121 10.85 -0.31 3.27
N GLY A 122 11.70 -0.82 2.37
CA GLY A 122 13.16 -0.86 2.55
C GLY A 122 13.62 -2.11 3.27
#